data_AF-A0A1H0GYV2-F1
#
_entry.id   AF-A0A1H0GYV2-F1
#
_cell.length_a   1.000
_cell.length_b   1.000
_cell.length_c   1.000
_cell.angle_alpha   90.00
_cell.angle_beta   90.00
_cell.angle_gamma   90.00
#
_symmetry.space_group_name_H-M   'P 1'
#
loop_
_entity.id
_entity.type
_entity.pdbx_description
1 polymer ?
#
loop_
_entity_poly.entity_id
_entity_poly.type
_entity_poly.pdbx_seq_one_letter_code
_entity_poly.pdbx_strand_id
1 'polypeptide(L)'
;MRLQISPKLLGLSLAVLSVASVSHAQGVYKWVDAQGKTHYDQQPPANDKPSEALKLHSNSSFGGDNNGKVRPTEYNADGTKKIPKDVQDFAKGMEKALGTKDSKEVPLDCSSAVRNAQEQADTALEVSAKNLKTGYITQVDYDNNAARLRRAKAETTVAGCQSATGKDRAFYQCMSNGNNHFTACIK
;
A
#
# COMPACT_ATOMS: atom_id res chain seq x y z
N MET A 1 43.11 -71.09 -25.12
CA MET A 1 41.86 -70.85 -25.87
C MET A 1 41.68 -69.35 -25.99
N ARG A 2 41.89 -68.78 -27.19
CA ARG A 2 41.60 -67.38 -27.51
C ARG A 2 40.09 -67.24 -27.71
N LEU A 3 39.48 -66.14 -27.28
CA LEU A 3 38.51 -65.42 -28.10
C LEU A 3 38.32 -63.99 -27.60
N GLN A 4 38.59 -63.04 -28.51
CA GLN A 4 38.27 -61.63 -28.42
C GLN A 4 36.76 -61.42 -28.63
N ILE A 5 36.18 -60.41 -27.99
CA ILE A 5 34.95 -59.75 -28.50
C ILE A 5 35.18 -58.25 -28.47
N SER A 6 35.08 -57.68 -29.67
CA SER A 6 35.36 -56.31 -30.09
C SER A 6 34.23 -55.33 -29.74
N PRO A 7 34.47 -54.02 -29.82
CA PRO A 7 33.49 -52.97 -29.52
C PRO A 7 32.61 -52.70 -30.75
N LYS A 8 31.30 -52.49 -30.56
CA LYS A 8 30.43 -51.64 -31.42
C LYS A 8 28.96 -51.65 -30.96
N LEU A 9 28.41 -50.43 -30.90
CA LEU A 9 26.99 -50.05 -31.04
C LEU A 9 25.97 -50.46 -29.95
N LEU A 10 25.68 -49.51 -29.05
CA LEU A 10 24.34 -49.00 -28.73
C LEU A 10 24.58 -47.73 -27.88
N GLY A 11 24.30 -46.49 -28.27
CA GLY A 11 23.25 -46.01 -29.16
C GLY A 11 22.00 -45.67 -28.35
N LEU A 12 22.04 -44.68 -27.45
CA LEU A 12 20.87 -43.82 -27.18
C LEU A 12 21.26 -42.52 -26.47
N SER A 13 21.21 -41.43 -27.24
CA SER A 13 21.27 -40.06 -26.77
C SER A 13 20.05 -39.74 -25.91
N LEU A 14 20.25 -39.28 -24.67
CA LEU A 14 19.20 -38.61 -23.89
C LEU A 14 19.63 -37.16 -23.67
N ALA A 15 19.46 -36.36 -24.72
CA ALA A 15 19.64 -34.91 -24.65
C ALA A 15 18.45 -34.31 -23.89
N VAL A 16 18.78 -33.68 -22.77
CA VAL A 16 17.92 -33.03 -21.80
C VAL A 16 16.98 -32.02 -22.47
N LEU A 17 15.68 -32.25 -22.30
CA LEU A 17 14.59 -31.39 -22.73
C LEU A 17 14.62 -30.09 -21.91
N SER A 18 15.25 -29.04 -22.47
CA SER A 18 15.28 -27.71 -21.87
C SER A 18 14.01 -26.95 -22.25
N VAL A 19 12.95 -27.11 -21.45
CA VAL A 19 11.74 -26.29 -21.57
C VAL A 19 12.09 -24.89 -21.04
N ALA A 20 12.48 -23.98 -21.93
CA ALA A 20 12.57 -22.58 -21.62
C ALA A 20 11.15 -22.07 -21.31
N SER A 21 10.85 -21.91 -20.02
CA SER A 21 9.64 -21.19 -19.58
C SER A 21 9.84 -19.72 -19.94
N VAL A 22 9.35 -19.31 -21.10
CA VAL A 22 9.28 -17.88 -21.44
C VAL A 22 8.21 -17.28 -20.54
N SER A 23 8.63 -16.65 -19.43
CA SER A 23 7.75 -15.81 -18.62
C SER A 23 7.33 -14.60 -19.45
N HIS A 24 6.25 -14.72 -20.21
CA HIS A 24 5.59 -13.58 -20.83
C HIS A 24 4.89 -12.75 -19.74
N ALA A 25 5.15 -11.45 -19.72
CA ALA A 25 4.41 -10.50 -18.91
C ALA A 25 2.91 -10.63 -19.22
N GLN A 26 2.08 -10.80 -18.18
CA GLN A 26 0.65 -11.07 -18.33
C GLN A 26 -0.09 -9.82 -18.82
N GLY A 27 -0.34 -9.74 -20.12
CA GLY A 27 -1.27 -8.78 -20.71
C GLY A 27 -2.70 -9.32 -20.67
N VAL A 28 -3.68 -8.48 -20.35
CA VAL A 28 -5.10 -8.81 -20.48
C VAL A 28 -5.58 -8.26 -21.82
N TYR A 29 -6.24 -9.07 -22.64
CA TYR A 29 -6.77 -8.69 -23.94
C TYR A 29 -8.26 -8.40 -23.85
N LYS A 30 -8.70 -7.34 -24.51
CA LYS A 30 -10.12 -7.01 -24.69
C LYS A 30 -10.55 -7.36 -26.11
N TRP A 31 -11.68 -8.03 -26.25
CA TRP A 31 -12.29 -8.33 -27.54
C TRP A 31 -13.82 -8.42 -27.45
N VAL A 32 -14.50 -8.36 -28.60
CA VAL A 32 -15.96 -8.48 -28.69
C VAL A 32 -16.31 -9.72 -29.50
N ASP A 33 -17.23 -10.53 -29.00
CA ASP A 33 -17.70 -11.73 -29.71
C ASP A 33 -18.77 -11.42 -30.77
N ALA A 34 -19.18 -12.44 -31.52
CA ALA A 34 -20.19 -12.30 -32.59
C ALA A 34 -21.58 -11.88 -32.08
N GLN A 35 -21.82 -11.96 -30.77
CA GLN A 35 -23.07 -11.58 -30.11
C GLN A 35 -22.97 -10.16 -29.53
N GLY A 36 -21.85 -9.46 -29.73
CA GLY A 36 -21.61 -8.11 -29.22
C GLY A 36 -21.16 -8.06 -27.76
N LYS A 37 -20.86 -9.19 -27.11
CA LYS A 37 -20.40 -9.23 -25.72
C LYS A 37 -18.90 -8.99 -25.63
N THR A 38 -18.49 -8.08 -24.73
CA THR A 38 -17.08 -7.78 -24.45
C THR A 38 -16.49 -8.81 -23.49
N HIS A 39 -15.32 -9.34 -23.83
CA HIS A 39 -14.56 -10.29 -23.02
C HIS A 39 -13.17 -9.73 -22.67
N TYR A 40 -12.67 -10.13 -21.50
CA TYR A 40 -11.32 -9.80 -21.00
C TYR A 40 -10.63 -11.10 -20.58
N ASP A 41 -9.51 -11.44 -21.22
CA ASP A 41 -8.81 -12.70 -20.96
C ASP A 41 -7.28 -12.50 -20.99
N GLN A 42 -6.52 -13.36 -20.32
CA GLN A 42 -5.04 -13.34 -20.33
C GLN A 42 -4.47 -13.94 -21.62
N GLN A 43 -5.24 -14.76 -22.31
CA GLN A 43 -4.88 -15.33 -23.60
C GLN A 43 -5.58 -14.57 -24.73
N PRO A 44 -4.88 -14.23 -25.84
CA PRO A 44 -5.56 -13.65 -27.00
C PRO A 44 -6.64 -14.62 -27.51
N PRO A 45 -7.77 -14.10 -28.04
CA PRO A 45 -8.84 -14.95 -28.55
C PRO A 45 -8.31 -15.88 -29.64
N ALA A 46 -8.77 -17.13 -29.66
CA ALA A 46 -8.47 -18.04 -30.74
C ALA A 46 -9.11 -17.53 -32.04
N ASN A 47 -8.32 -17.51 -33.12
CA ASN A 47 -8.57 -16.93 -34.44
C ASN A 47 -8.38 -15.41 -34.53
N ASP A 48 -8.11 -14.93 -35.76
CA ASP A 48 -7.75 -13.56 -36.20
C ASP A 48 -8.79 -12.47 -35.87
N LYS A 49 -9.38 -12.50 -34.68
CA LYS A 49 -10.29 -11.47 -34.20
C LYS A 49 -9.45 -10.25 -33.79
N PRO A 50 -9.89 -9.03 -34.15
CA PRO A 50 -9.26 -7.83 -33.66
C PRO A 50 -9.36 -7.82 -32.13
N SER A 51 -8.21 -7.87 -31.47
CA SER A 51 -8.09 -7.80 -30.02
C SER A 51 -7.15 -6.68 -29.65
N GLU A 52 -7.46 -6.00 -28.55
CA GLU A 52 -6.62 -4.93 -28.02
C GLU A 52 -5.94 -5.42 -26.74
N ALA A 53 -4.61 -5.46 -26.74
CA ALA A 53 -3.83 -5.75 -25.54
C ALA A 53 -3.96 -4.56 -24.58
N LEU A 54 -4.63 -4.75 -23.45
CA LEU A 54 -4.72 -3.74 -22.42
C LEU A 54 -3.40 -3.69 -21.66
N LYS A 55 -2.77 -2.51 -21.67
CA LYS A 55 -1.73 -2.19 -20.70
C LYS A 55 -2.40 -2.02 -19.34
N LEU A 56 -2.36 -3.07 -18.52
CA LEU A 56 -2.65 -2.97 -17.11
C LEU A 56 -1.60 -2.06 -16.48
N HIS A 57 -1.96 -0.80 -16.28
CA HIS A 57 -1.21 0.07 -15.40
C HIS A 57 -1.44 -0.48 -14.00
N SER A 58 -0.38 -0.98 -13.35
CA SER A 58 -0.42 -1.24 -11.90
C SER A 58 -0.65 0.10 -11.21
N ASN A 59 -1.91 0.43 -11.00
CA ASN A 59 -2.35 1.63 -10.31
C ASN A 59 -2.25 1.40 -8.81
N SER A 60 -1.04 1.50 -8.25
CA SER A 60 -0.97 2.16 -6.95
C SER A 60 -1.54 3.57 -7.19
N SER A 61 -2.73 3.81 -6.66
CA SER A 61 -3.63 4.95 -6.87
C SER A 61 -3.00 6.31 -6.49
N PHE A 62 -1.98 6.73 -7.24
CA PHE A 62 -1.32 8.02 -7.10
C PHE A 62 -1.09 8.55 -8.52
N GLY A 63 -2.00 9.42 -8.97
CA GLY A 63 -1.95 10.03 -10.29
C GLY A 63 -0.70 10.88 -10.46
N GLY A 64 0.20 10.44 -11.32
CA GLY A 64 1.28 11.24 -11.88
C GLY A 64 1.29 11.05 -13.39
N ASP A 65 1.56 12.12 -14.14
CA ASP A 65 1.56 12.17 -15.59
C ASP A 65 2.27 10.97 -16.24
N ASN A 66 1.54 10.24 -17.09
CA ASN A 66 1.98 9.01 -17.77
C ASN A 66 2.91 9.28 -18.96
N ASN A 67 3.82 10.25 -18.86
CA ASN A 67 4.83 10.44 -19.90
C ASN A 67 6.10 9.63 -19.60
N GLY A 68 5.97 8.30 -19.50
CA GLY A 68 7.00 7.26 -19.74
C GLY A 68 8.41 7.36 -19.10
N LYS A 69 8.77 8.44 -18.42
CA LYS A 69 10.03 8.63 -17.74
C LYS A 69 9.83 8.24 -16.30
N VAL A 70 10.37 7.07 -15.94
CA VAL A 70 10.66 6.75 -14.54
C VAL A 70 11.48 7.91 -13.98
N ARG A 71 10.87 8.71 -13.10
CA ARG A 71 11.60 9.77 -12.39
C ARG A 71 12.69 9.09 -11.57
N PRO A 72 13.95 9.52 -11.67
CA PRO A 72 15.01 9.01 -10.81
C PRO A 72 14.57 9.14 -9.35
N THR A 73 14.78 8.08 -8.56
CA THR A 73 14.54 8.19 -7.11
C THR A 73 15.64 9.08 -6.53
N GLU A 74 15.25 10.28 -6.09
CA GLU A 74 16.12 11.17 -5.35
C GLU A 74 16.14 10.79 -3.86
N TYR A 75 17.26 11.08 -3.19
CA TYR A 75 17.45 10.79 -1.78
C TYR A 75 17.85 12.06 -1.02
N ASN A 76 17.43 12.14 0.24
CA ASN A 76 17.86 13.14 1.19
C ASN A 76 19.26 12.80 1.74
N ALA A 77 19.88 13.74 2.47
CA ALA A 77 21.20 13.54 3.06
C ALA A 77 21.24 12.40 4.11
N ASP A 78 20.10 12.08 4.71
CA ASP A 78 19.93 10.98 5.67
C ASP A 78 19.69 9.61 5.00
N GLY A 79 19.70 9.55 3.66
CA GLY A 79 19.48 8.32 2.89
C GLY A 79 18.01 7.95 2.70
N THR A 80 17.06 8.76 3.16
CA THR A 80 15.64 8.55 2.87
C THR A 80 15.28 9.00 1.46
N LYS A 81 14.26 8.39 0.85
CA LYS A 81 13.71 8.81 -0.43
C LYS A 81 13.10 10.20 -0.30
N LYS A 82 13.46 11.07 -1.23
CA LYS A 82 12.93 12.42 -1.31
C LYS A 82 11.50 12.40 -1.83
N ILE A 83 10.60 13.05 -1.11
CA ILE A 83 9.21 13.18 -1.51
C ILE A 83 9.12 14.26 -2.62
N PRO A 84 8.48 13.97 -3.77
CA PRO A 84 8.26 14.97 -4.83
C PRO A 84 7.49 16.19 -4.33
N LYS A 85 7.78 17.37 -4.91
CA LYS A 85 7.21 18.64 -4.45
C LYS A 85 5.68 18.67 -4.50
N ASP A 86 5.09 18.10 -5.55
CA ASP A 86 3.65 17.94 -5.72
C ASP A 86 3.02 17.09 -4.61
N VAL A 87 3.69 16.01 -4.21
CA VAL A 87 3.25 15.17 -3.08
C VAL A 87 3.39 15.90 -1.74
N GLN A 88 4.43 16.71 -1.56
CA GLN A 88 4.57 17.55 -0.36
C GLN A 88 3.46 18.59 -0.25
N ASP A 89 3.08 19.22 -1.36
CA ASP A 89 2.01 20.22 -1.37
C ASP A 89 0.64 19.58 -1.10
N PHE A 90 0.40 18.40 -1.67
CA PHE A 90 -0.77 17.59 -1.34
C PHE A 90 -0.80 17.21 0.15
N ALA A 91 0.33 16.76 0.72
CA ALA A 91 0.43 16.43 2.14
C ALA A 91 0.11 17.62 3.05
N LYS A 92 0.57 18.83 2.73
CA LYS A 92 0.22 20.06 3.48
C LYS A 92 -1.27 20.36 3.44
N GLY A 93 -1.91 20.14 2.28
CA GLY A 93 -3.36 20.27 2.15
C GLY A 93 -4.11 19.29 3.03
N MET A 94 -3.68 18.03 3.05
CA MET A 94 -4.25 17.00 3.93
C MET A 94 -4.02 17.32 5.40
N GLU A 95 -2.82 17.72 5.81
CA GLU A 95 -2.51 18.07 7.21
C GLU A 95 -3.45 19.17 7.72
N LYS A 96 -3.69 20.21 6.89
CA LYS A 96 -4.65 21.27 7.21
C LYS A 96 -6.07 20.74 7.37
N ALA A 97 -6.52 19.87 6.46
CA ALA A 97 -7.85 19.27 6.52
C ALA A 97 -8.02 18.40 7.77
N LEU A 98 -7.07 17.51 8.05
CA LEU A 98 -7.08 16.63 9.22
C LEU A 98 -6.99 17.42 10.54
N GLY A 99 -6.29 18.55 10.54
CA GLY A 99 -6.22 19.44 11.70
C GLY A 99 -7.47 20.30 11.94
N THR A 100 -8.50 20.19 11.11
CA THR A 100 -9.75 20.96 11.24
C THR A 100 -10.84 20.05 11.80
N LYS A 101 -11.40 20.43 12.95
CA LYS A 101 -12.51 19.71 13.59
C LYS A 101 -13.80 19.92 12.78
N ASP A 102 -14.61 18.87 12.65
CA ASP A 102 -16.01 18.97 12.21
C ASP A 102 -16.79 19.93 13.12
N SER A 103 -17.62 20.78 12.53
CA SER A 103 -18.38 21.80 13.25
C SER A 103 -19.51 21.22 14.11
N LYS A 104 -19.93 19.98 13.83
CA LYS A 104 -20.95 19.29 14.61
C LYS A 104 -20.34 18.68 15.85
N GLU A 105 -20.73 19.24 16.98
CA GLU A 105 -20.48 18.63 18.28
C GLU A 105 -21.48 17.50 18.52
N VAL A 106 -20.96 16.35 18.94
CA VAL A 106 -21.75 15.18 19.33
C VAL A 106 -21.53 14.93 20.83
N PRO A 107 -22.49 14.34 21.57
CA PRO A 107 -22.31 13.98 22.98
C PRO A 107 -21.12 13.04 23.21
N LEU A 108 -20.56 13.05 24.43
CA LEU A 108 -19.52 12.11 24.82
C LEU A 108 -20.02 10.67 24.72
N ASP A 109 -19.39 9.90 23.84
CA ASP A 109 -19.47 8.46 23.77
C ASP A 109 -18.06 7.90 23.92
N CYS A 110 -17.78 7.32 25.10
CA CYS A 110 -16.47 6.77 25.42
C CYS A 110 -16.10 5.55 24.59
N SER A 111 -17.07 4.74 24.16
CA SER A 111 -16.80 3.58 23.31
C SER A 111 -16.35 4.05 21.93
N SER A 112 -17.11 4.97 21.35
CA SER A 112 -16.77 5.54 20.04
C SER A 112 -15.48 6.37 20.09
N ALA A 113 -15.28 7.19 21.10
CA ALA A 113 -14.07 8.00 21.24
C ALA A 113 -12.79 7.16 21.32
N VAL A 114 -12.80 6.12 22.16
CA VAL A 114 -11.65 5.22 22.32
C VAL A 114 -11.40 4.44 21.04
N ARG A 115 -12.44 3.85 20.44
CA ARG A 115 -12.33 3.13 19.17
C ARG A 115 -11.72 4.02 18.08
N ASN A 116 -12.30 5.20 17.86
CA ASN A 116 -11.85 6.14 16.83
C ASN A 116 -10.39 6.56 17.04
N ALA A 117 -9.98 6.82 18.29
CA ALA A 117 -8.60 7.20 18.60
C ALA A 117 -7.61 6.04 18.40
N GLN A 118 -7.98 4.84 18.83
CA GLN A 118 -7.13 3.65 18.72
C GLN A 118 -6.96 3.20 17.26
N GLU A 119 -8.03 3.24 16.45
CA GLU A 119 -7.98 2.92 15.02
C GLU A 119 -7.08 3.90 14.24
N GLN A 120 -7.15 5.20 14.57
CA GLN A 120 -6.25 6.20 13.98
C GLN A 120 -4.79 5.96 14.38
N ALA A 121 -4.54 5.58 15.64
CA ALA A 121 -3.20 5.22 16.10
C ALA A 121 -2.66 3.96 15.38
N ASP A 122 -3.50 2.93 15.21
CA ASP A 122 -3.10 1.71 14.49
C ASP A 122 -2.78 1.98 13.02
N THR A 123 -3.61 2.78 12.35
CA THR A 123 -3.38 3.20 10.97
C THR A 123 -2.05 3.97 10.84
N ALA A 124 -1.80 4.92 11.74
CA ALA A 124 -0.56 5.69 11.72
C ALA A 124 0.69 4.82 12.01
N LEU A 125 0.60 3.82 12.90
CA LEU A 125 1.67 2.86 13.13
C LEU A 125 1.94 1.99 11.89
N GLU A 126 0.89 1.50 11.24
CA GLU A 126 1.00 0.68 10.04
C GLU A 126 1.63 1.46 8.87
N VAL A 127 1.14 2.66 8.60
CA VAL A 127 1.67 3.53 7.54
C VAL A 127 3.11 3.92 7.83
N SER A 128 3.45 4.24 9.08
CA SER A 128 4.83 4.54 9.46
C SER A 128 5.76 3.35 9.26
N ALA A 129 5.31 2.13 9.58
CA ALA A 129 6.09 0.91 9.32
C ALA A 129 6.30 0.66 7.82
N LYS A 130 5.28 0.94 6.99
CA LYS A 130 5.41 0.90 5.53
C LYS A 130 6.40 1.96 5.03
N ASN A 131 6.35 3.18 5.56
CA ASN A 131 7.26 4.27 5.20
C ASN A 131 8.71 3.93 5.55
N LEU A 132 8.94 3.32 6.71
CA LEU A 132 10.27 2.82 7.09
C LEU A 132 10.75 1.75 6.10
N LYS A 133 9.93 0.72 5.85
CA LYS A 133 10.26 -0.38 4.92
C LYS A 133 10.54 0.10 3.50
N THR A 134 9.84 1.14 3.06
CA THR A 134 9.96 1.71 1.70
C THR A 134 11.02 2.81 1.59
N GLY A 135 11.67 3.17 2.70
CA GLY A 135 12.79 4.10 2.77
C GLY A 135 12.39 5.58 2.82
N TYR A 136 11.17 5.93 3.19
CA TYR A 136 10.72 7.33 3.30
C TYR A 136 10.96 7.96 4.67
N ILE A 137 11.26 7.17 5.70
CA ILE A 137 11.66 7.64 7.03
C ILE A 137 12.83 6.81 7.56
N THR A 138 13.58 7.36 8.51
CA THR A 138 14.66 6.64 9.18
C THR A 138 14.12 5.71 10.27
N GLN A 139 14.93 4.73 10.70
CA GLN A 139 14.62 3.88 11.85
C GLN A 139 14.39 4.71 13.12
N VAL A 140 15.22 5.73 13.35
CA VAL A 140 15.14 6.62 14.51
C VAL A 140 13.82 7.40 14.51
N ASP A 141 13.41 7.93 13.35
CA ASP A 141 12.13 8.62 13.22
C ASP A 141 10.95 7.68 13.48
N TYR A 142 11.02 6.46 12.95
CA TYR A 142 10.00 5.45 13.21
C TYR A 142 9.90 5.13 14.71
N ASP A 143 11.01 4.83 15.37
CA ASP A 143 11.02 4.41 16.78
C ASP A 143 10.52 5.52 17.71
N ASN A 144 10.96 6.75 17.48
CA ASN A 144 10.53 7.92 18.27
C ASN A 144 9.02 8.17 18.15
N ASN A 145 8.48 8.12 16.93
CA ASN A 145 7.06 8.38 16.69
C ASN A 145 6.19 7.21 17.16
N ALA A 146 6.61 5.98 16.86
CA ALA A 146 5.86 4.78 17.20
C ALA A 146 5.79 4.56 18.73
N ALA A 147 6.85 4.86 19.49
CA ALA A 147 6.83 4.78 20.94
C ALA A 147 5.80 5.73 21.57
N ARG A 148 5.77 6.99 21.10
CA ARG A 148 4.79 7.99 21.57
C ARG A 148 3.37 7.56 21.26
N LEU A 149 3.13 7.10 20.03
CA LEU A 149 1.80 6.70 19.58
C LEU A 149 1.30 5.43 20.29
N ARG A 150 2.16 4.44 20.52
CA ARG A 150 1.83 3.25 21.32
C ARG A 150 1.47 3.60 22.75
N ARG A 151 2.19 4.53 23.37
CA ARG A 151 1.87 5.03 24.72
C ARG A 151 0.49 5.71 24.73
N ALA A 152 0.28 6.68 23.85
CA ALA A 152 -1.00 7.37 23.75
C ALA A 152 -2.18 6.40 23.52
N LYS A 153 -1.99 5.39 22.65
CA LYS A 153 -2.97 4.33 22.42
C LYS A 153 -3.28 3.54 23.69
N ALA A 154 -2.26 3.15 24.46
CA ALA A 154 -2.41 2.38 25.69
C ALA A 154 -3.12 3.18 26.81
N GLU A 155 -2.87 4.48 26.88
CA GLU A 155 -3.51 5.39 27.84
C GLU A 155 -4.96 5.73 27.44
N THR A 156 -5.27 5.69 26.14
CA THR A 156 -6.61 5.95 25.62
C THR A 156 -7.52 4.74 25.87
N THR A 157 -8.20 4.72 27.01
CA THR A 157 -9.09 3.63 27.43
C THR A 157 -10.50 4.12 27.77
N VAL A 158 -11.47 3.21 27.84
CA VAL A 158 -12.85 3.54 28.24
C VAL A 158 -12.90 4.03 29.69
N ALA A 159 -12.15 3.39 30.59
CA ALA A 159 -12.04 3.83 31.98
C ALA A 159 -11.39 5.23 32.09
N GLY A 160 -10.36 5.49 31.27
CA GLY A 160 -9.76 6.82 31.12
C GLY A 160 -10.78 7.86 30.68
N CYS A 161 -11.58 7.55 29.66
CA CYS A 161 -12.66 8.43 29.19
C CYS A 161 -13.73 8.72 30.25
N GLN A 162 -14.18 7.69 30.97
CA GLN A 162 -15.23 7.83 31.99
C GLN A 162 -14.80 8.68 33.18
N SER A 163 -13.50 8.64 33.53
CA SER A 163 -12.92 9.44 34.61
C SER A 163 -12.32 10.78 34.14
N ALA A 164 -12.27 11.01 32.82
CA ALA A 164 -11.63 12.18 32.25
C ALA A 164 -12.35 13.48 32.65
N THR A 165 -11.55 14.50 32.90
CA THR A 165 -11.99 15.88 33.18
C THR A 165 -11.19 16.87 32.35
N GLY A 166 -11.63 18.12 32.29
CA GLY A 166 -10.90 19.20 31.60
C GLY A 166 -10.55 18.85 30.14
N LYS A 167 -9.27 19.00 29.79
CA LYS A 167 -8.77 18.78 28.42
C LYS A 167 -8.90 17.34 27.96
N ASP A 168 -8.70 16.36 28.84
CA ASP A 168 -8.83 14.95 28.47
C ASP A 168 -10.29 14.63 28.13
N ARG A 169 -11.24 15.16 28.90
CA ARG A 169 -12.67 15.02 28.58
C ARG A 169 -13.01 15.68 27.24
N ALA A 170 -12.44 16.86 26.96
CA ALA A 170 -12.63 17.56 25.69
C ALA A 170 -12.06 16.77 24.50
N PHE A 171 -10.89 16.14 24.68
CA PHE A 171 -10.31 15.23 23.69
C PHE A 171 -11.27 14.06 23.40
N TYR A 172 -11.74 13.36 24.44
CA TYR A 172 -12.67 12.24 24.25
C TYR A 172 -13.99 12.68 23.60
N GLN A 173 -14.56 13.80 24.03
CA GLN A 173 -15.76 14.37 23.40
C GLN A 173 -15.53 14.66 21.91
N CYS A 174 -14.39 15.24 21.57
CA CYS A 174 -14.03 15.51 20.18
C CYS A 174 -13.92 14.21 19.37
N MET A 175 -13.26 13.20 19.93
CA MET A 175 -13.09 11.89 19.30
C MET A 175 -14.37 11.06 19.23
N SER A 176 -15.42 11.40 19.98
CA SER A 176 -16.75 10.76 19.84
C SER A 176 -17.36 10.99 18.46
N ASN A 177 -16.98 12.06 17.75
CA ASN A 177 -17.36 12.26 16.36
C ASN A 177 -16.36 11.55 15.43
N GLY A 178 -16.83 10.56 14.67
CA GLY A 178 -16.01 9.77 13.74
C GLY A 178 -15.43 10.58 12.55
N ASN A 179 -15.93 11.79 12.31
CA ASN A 179 -15.36 12.69 11.30
C ASN A 179 -14.14 13.47 11.81
N ASN A 180 -13.88 13.46 13.12
CA ASN A 180 -12.75 14.16 13.69
C ASN A 180 -11.50 13.30 13.70
N HIS A 181 -10.36 13.97 13.52
CA HIS A 181 -9.05 13.33 13.57
C HIS A 181 -8.32 13.68 14.86
N PHE A 182 -7.44 12.78 15.29
CA PHE A 182 -6.60 12.96 16.47
C PHE A 182 -5.90 14.34 16.46
N THR A 183 -5.35 14.75 15.32
CA THR A 183 -4.65 16.04 15.15
C THR A 183 -5.57 17.27 15.31
N ALA A 184 -6.86 17.15 15.05
CA ALA A 184 -7.84 18.20 15.35
C ALA A 184 -8.25 18.21 16.83
N CYS A 185 -8.30 17.04 17.48
CA CYS A 185 -8.81 16.86 18.84
C CYS A 185 -7.79 17.07 19.97
N ILE A 186 -6.49 17.13 19.65
CA ILE A 186 -5.42 17.40 20.63
C ILE A 186 -5.07 18.89 20.80
N LYS A 187 -5.76 19.79 20.09
CA LYS A 187 -5.56 21.24 20.17
C LYS A 187 -6.21 21.82 21.42
#